data_AF-H2FUL4-F1
#
_entry.id   AF-H2FUL4-F1
#
_cell.length_a   1.000
_cell.length_b   1.000
_cell.length_c   1.000
_cell.angle_alpha   90.00
_cell.angle_beta   90.00
_cell.angle_gamma   90.00
#
_symmetry.space_group_name_H-M   'P 1'
#
loop_
_entity.id
_entity.type
_entity.pdbx_description
1 polymer ?
#
loop_
_entity_poly.entity_id
_entity_poly.type
_entity_poly.pdbx_seq_one_letter_code
_entity_poly.pdbx_strand_id
1 'polypeptide(L)' 'MTQLNAISQVANGYLNEFNRLARQNQAAGMELQTECALEALAEVAHRCGYDALYEEIAERKNALWLHAPMASITAGGEA' A
#
# COMPACT_ATOMS: atom_id res chain seq x y z
N MET A 1 14.36 -10.90 9.20
CA MET A 1 13.29 -10.06 8.62
C MET A 1 13.97 -9.13 7.64
N THR A 2 13.68 -9.22 6.33
CA THR A 2 14.30 -8.36 5.31
C THR A 2 13.63 -6.99 5.28
N GLN A 3 14.34 -5.94 4.81
CA GLN A 3 13.76 -4.60 4.66
C GLN A 3 12.52 -4.62 3.76
N LEU A 4 12.55 -5.43 2.71
CA LEU A 4 11.40 -5.71 1.85
C LEU A 4 10.17 -6.13 2.67
N ASN A 5 10.29 -7.14 3.55
CA ASN A 5 9.16 -7.64 4.33
C ASN A 5 8.60 -6.58 5.28
N ALA A 6 9.45 -5.70 5.80
CA ALA A 6 9.01 -4.59 6.65
C ALA A 6 8.20 -3.55 5.85
N ILE A 7 8.65 -3.16 4.66
CA ILE A 7 7.92 -2.22 3.79
C ILE A 7 6.55 -2.82 3.40
N SER A 8 6.53 -4.07 2.94
CA SER A 8 5.28 -4.75 2.55
C SER A 8 4.32 -4.91 3.74
N GLN A 9 4.83 -5.19 4.94
CA GLN A 9 4.00 -5.29 6.14
C GLN A 9 3.36 -3.96 6.51
N VAL A 10 4.12 -2.86 6.48
CA VAL A 10 3.59 -1.53 6.82
C VAL A 10 2.59 -1.05 5.76
N ALA A 11 2.90 -1.24 4.47
CA ALA A 11 1.99 -0.87 3.38
C ALA A 11 0.66 -1.63 3.47
N ASN A 12 0.72 -2.94 3.75
CA ASN A 12 -0.47 -3.74 3.99
C ASN A 12 -1.25 -3.33 5.24
N GLY A 13 -0.58 -2.78 6.27
CA GLY A 13 -1.26 -2.19 7.43
C GLY A 13 -2.21 -1.06 7.03
N TYR A 14 -1.70 -0.10 6.26
CA TYR A 14 -2.49 1.02 5.75
C TYR A 14 -3.61 0.56 4.80
N LEU A 15 -3.34 -0.38 3.89
CA LEU A 15 -4.36 -0.92 3.00
C LEU A 15 -5.45 -1.68 3.77
N ASN A 16 -5.10 -2.43 4.80
CA ASN A 16 -6.09 -3.15 5.61
C ASN A 16 -7.01 -2.20 6.38
N GLU A 17 -6.47 -1.11 6.91
CA GLU A 17 -7.26 -0.07 7.55
C GLU A 17 -8.21 0.62 6.57
N PHE A 18 -7.70 1.04 5.41
CA PHE A 18 -8.51 1.61 4.33
C PHE A 18 -9.61 0.63 3.90
N ASN A 19 -9.26 -0.63 3.64
CA ASN A 19 -10.19 -1.67 3.21
C ASN A 19 -11.30 -1.92 4.25
N ARG A 20 -10.96 -1.88 5.55
CA ARG A 20 -11.95 -2.02 6.62
C ARG A 20 -12.98 -0.90 6.53
N LEU A 21 -12.54 0.34 6.32
CA LEU A 21 -13.40 1.51 6.23
C LEU A 21 -14.18 1.56 4.90
N ALA A 22 -13.56 1.18 3.79
CA ALA A 22 -14.21 1.08 2.48
C ALA A 22 -15.39 0.11 2.53
N ARG A 23 -15.24 -1.05 3.18
CA ARG A 23 -16.35 -2.01 3.40
C ARG A 23 -17.49 -1.46 4.25
N GLN A 24 -17.21 -0.45 5.07
CA GLN A 24 -18.19 0.24 5.91
C GLN A 24 -18.77 1.50 5.23
N ASN A 25 -18.36 1.80 3.99
CA ASN A 25 -18.64 3.07 3.30
C ASN A 25 -18.15 4.30 4.09
N GLN A 26 -17.06 4.14 4.84
CA GLN A 26 -16.44 5.16 5.71
C GLN A 26 -14.99 5.47 5.33
N ALA A 27 -14.55 5.06 4.14
CA ALA A 27 -13.20 5.37 3.66
C ALA A 27 -12.98 6.88 3.40
N ALA A 28 -14.07 7.60 3.11
CA ALA A 28 -14.05 9.03 2.82
C ALA A 28 -13.36 9.84 3.93
N GLY A 29 -12.28 10.52 3.55
CA GLY A 29 -11.46 11.34 4.44
C GLY A 29 -10.13 10.69 4.84
N MET A 30 -9.89 9.42 4.49
CA MET A 30 -8.61 8.74 4.74
C MET A 30 -7.77 8.54 3.48
N GLU A 31 -8.30 8.82 2.29
CA GLU A 31 -7.62 8.62 1.01
C GLU A 31 -6.27 9.33 0.98
N LEU A 32 -6.24 10.63 1.30
CA LEU A 32 -5.03 11.44 1.27
C LEU A 32 -3.98 10.93 2.27
N GLN A 33 -4.42 10.54 3.47
CA GLN A 33 -3.49 10.04 4.49
C GLN A 33 -2.89 8.69 4.06
N THR A 34 -3.72 7.78 3.55
CA THR A 34 -3.27 6.49 3.04
C THR A 34 -2.40 6.67 1.80
N GLU A 35 -2.73 7.60 0.92
CA GLU A 35 -1.97 7.94 -0.29
C GLU A 35 -0.56 8.43 0.06
N CYS A 36 -0.44 9.41 0.96
CA CYS A 36 0.87 9.92 1.40
C CYS A 36 1.71 8.82 2.06
N ALA A 37 1.09 7.95 2.87
CA ALA A 37 1.80 6.86 3.53
C ALA A 37 2.32 5.84 2.50
N LEU A 38 1.49 5.44 1.53
CA LEU A 38 1.90 4.53 0.46
C LEU A 38 2.95 5.17 -0.45
N GLU A 39 2.86 6.46 -0.74
CA GLU A 39 3.86 7.17 -1.54
C GLU A 39 5.25 7.16 -0.88
N ALA A 40 5.32 7.46 0.41
CA ALA A 40 6.57 7.39 1.16
C ALA A 40 7.16 5.95 1.16
N LEU A 41 6.32 4.93 1.32
CA LEU A 41 6.75 3.53 1.31
C LEU A 41 7.20 3.08 -0.09
N ALA A 42 6.53 3.54 -1.15
CA ALA A 42 6.95 3.29 -2.53
C ALA A 42 8.34 3.88 -2.78
N GLU A 43 8.59 5.12 -2.35
CA GLU A 43 9.88 5.77 -2.54
C GLU A 43 11.00 5.04 -1.78
N VAL A 44 10.73 4.56 -0.56
CA VAL A 44 11.68 3.72 0.18
C VAL A 44 11.94 2.40 -0.56
N ALA A 45 10.91 1.73 -1.08
CA ALA A 45 11.08 0.52 -1.87
C ALA A 45 11.98 0.75 -3.10
N HIS A 46 11.76 1.83 -3.84
CA HIS A 46 12.56 2.19 -5.01
C HIS A 46 14.03 2.49 -4.63
N ARG A 47 14.27 3.24 -3.55
CA ARG A 47 15.64 3.52 -3.06
C ARG A 47 16.38 2.26 -2.60
N CYS A 48 15.67 1.24 -2.15
CA CYS A 48 16.23 -0.05 -1.78
C CYS A 48 16.38 -1.02 -2.97
N GLY A 49 15.99 -0.62 -4.19
CA GLY A 49 16.06 -1.45 -5.40
C GLY A 49 14.94 -2.50 -5.50
N TYR A 50 13.82 -2.30 -4.79
CA TYR A 50 12.66 -3.19 -4.82
C TYR A 50 11.60 -2.68 -5.81
N ASP A 51 11.93 -2.65 -7.10
CA ASP A 51 11.08 -2.01 -8.11
C ASP A 51 9.69 -2.69 -8.26
N ALA A 52 9.61 -4.02 -8.17
CA ALA A 52 8.33 -4.72 -8.17
C ALA A 52 7.42 -4.30 -6.99
N LEU A 53 8.03 -4.03 -5.82
CA LEU A 53 7.28 -3.54 -4.65
C LEU A 53 6.87 -2.08 -4.82
N TYR A 54 7.72 -1.25 -5.42
CA TYR A 54 7.38 0.12 -5.79
C TYR A 54 6.15 0.15 -6.72
N GLU A 55 6.15 -0.65 -7.78
CA GLU A 55 5.05 -0.73 -8.75
C GLU A 55 3.74 -1.17 -8.08
N GLU A 56 3.76 -2.24 -7.27
CA GLU A 56 2.58 -2.68 -6.55
C GLU A 56 2.04 -1.59 -5.62
N ILE A 57 2.89 -0.93 -4.82
CA ILE A 57 2.45 0.14 -3.93
C ILE A 57 1.85 1.32 -4.73
N ALA A 58 2.47 1.70 -5.85
CA ALA A 58 1.99 2.78 -6.70
C ALA A 58 0.62 2.47 -7.32
N GLU A 59 0.39 1.23 -7.76
CA GLU A 59 -0.91 0.78 -8.26
C GLU A 59 -1.99 0.89 -7.17
N ARG A 60 -1.70 0.43 -5.96
CA ARG A 60 -2.69 0.45 -4.86
C ARG A 60 -2.96 1.89 -4.41
N LYS A 61 -1.94 2.74 -4.40
CA LYS A 61 -2.08 4.18 -4.14
C LYS A 61 -3.10 4.82 -5.09
N ASN A 62 -2.96 4.59 -6.39
CA ASN A 62 -3.84 5.18 -7.40
C ASN A 62 -5.29 4.67 -7.32
N ALA A 63 -5.51 3.48 -6.75
CA ALA A 63 -6.83 2.87 -6.63
C ALA A 63 -7.62 3.30 -5.37
N LEU A 64 -7.01 4.01 -4.41
CA LEU A 64 -7.67 4.49 -3.19
C LEU A 64 -8.95 5.30 -3.46
N TRP A 65 -8.91 6.11 -4.52
CA TRP A 65 -10.02 7.00 -4.90
C TRP A 65 -11.26 6.26 -5.44
N LEU A 66 -11.19 4.95 -5.64
CA LEU A 66 -12.34 4.13 -6.00
C LEU A 66 -13.22 3.78 -4.79
N HIS A 67 -12.77 4.06 -3.56
CA HIS A 67 -13.42 3.70 -2.30
C HIS A 67 -13.82 2.21 -2.21
N ALA A 68 -13.12 1.36 -2.96
CA ALA A 68 -13.34 -0.07 -3.05
C ALA A 68 -12.24 -0.81 -2.30
N PRO A 69 -12.53 -1.98 -1.69
CA PRO A 69 -11.49 -2.80 -1.07
C PRO A 69 -10.47 -3.28 -2.12
N MET A 70 -9.20 -3.22 -1.79
CA MET A 70 -8.08 -3.59 -2.66
C MET A 70 -7.36 -4.84 -2.17
N ALA A 71 -6.65 -5.50 -3.08
CA ALA A 71 -5.79 -6.62 -2.75
C ALA A 71 -4.57 -6.16 -1.93
N SER A 72 -4.09 -7.05 -1.06
CA SER A 72 -2.83 -6.87 -0.35
C SER A 72 -1.65 -6.86 -1.33
N ILE A 73 -0.58 -6.18 -0.92
CA ILE A 73 0.71 -6.18 -1.60
C ILE A 73 1.41 -7.51 -1.31
N THR A 74 1.80 -8.20 -2.38
CA THR A 74 2.40 -9.53 -2.36
C THR A 74 3.83 -9.54 -2.88
N ALA A 75 4.30 -8.43 -3.47
CA ALA A 75 5.70 -8.22 -3.81
C ALA A 75 6.55 -8.37 -2.54
N GLY A 76 7.10 -9.57 -2.39
CA GLY A 76 7.87 -10.00 -1.22
C GLY A 76 7.92 -11.49 -0.96
N GLY A 77 7.20 -12.28 -1.75
CA GLY A 77 7.47 -13.70 -1.92
C GLY A 77 8.03 -13.96 -3.31
N GLU A 78 9.33 -14.26 -3.37
CA GLU A 78 10.02 -15.06 -4.39
C GLU A 78 9.84 -14.69 -5.88
N ALA A 79 10.91 -14.14 -6.46
CA ALA A 79 11.38 -14.52 -7.79
C ALA A 79 12.86 -14.90 -7.69
#